data_AF-A0A852V905-F1
#
_entry.id   AF-A0A852V905-F1
#
_cell.length_a   1.000
_cell.length_b   1.000
_cell.length_c   1.000
_cell.angle_alpha   90.00
_cell.angle_beta   90.00
_cell.angle_gamma   90.00
#
_symmetry.space_group_name_H-M   'P 1'
#
loop_
_entity.id
_entity.type
_entity.pdbx_description
1 polymer ?
#
loop_
_entity_poly.entity_id
_entity_poly.type
_entity_poly.pdbx_seq_one_letter_code
_entity_poly.pdbx_strand_id
1 'polypeptide(L)'
;MTTDPFDMDFPIGEHDQAQMDERDPRSGHEAEDAAEQSRASRYLEALGAEERARREQINYVEQYSLTPRSWAERKEHLAVGECPVCGNRSLVGSHCDDEQYDETIIGHCIVCSYERTVGVADVAASDIQLQRAIDRD
;
A
#
# COMPACT_ATOMS: atom_id res chain seq x y z
N MET A 1 -3.36 -55.00 40.14
CA MET A 1 -1.89 -54.93 39.97
C MET A 1 -1.66 -54.44 38.55
N THR A 2 -1.51 -53.13 38.39
CA THR A 2 -1.43 -52.46 37.09
C THR A 2 -0.41 -51.33 37.22
N THR A 3 0.79 -51.65 36.77
CA THR A 3 1.84 -50.82 36.17
C THR A 3 1.83 -49.31 36.46
N ASP A 4 2.75 -48.92 37.34
CA ASP A 4 3.48 -47.67 37.30
C ASP A 4 4.55 -47.78 36.20
N PRO A 5 4.65 -46.83 35.25
CA PRO A 5 5.97 -46.24 35.05
C PRO A 5 5.97 -44.78 34.53
N PHE A 6 6.98 -44.02 34.95
CA PHE A 6 7.46 -42.73 34.41
C PHE A 6 6.81 -41.44 34.94
N ASP A 7 7.07 -41.13 36.22
CA ASP A 7 7.37 -39.75 36.64
C ASP A 7 8.70 -39.33 36.00
N MET A 8 8.62 -38.80 34.77
CA MET A 8 9.68 -37.98 34.19
C MET A 8 9.21 -36.54 34.29
N ASP A 9 9.61 -35.87 35.36
CA ASP A 9 9.68 -34.42 35.44
C ASP A 9 10.63 -33.93 34.34
N PHE A 10 10.14 -33.86 33.11
CA PHE A 10 10.75 -33.03 32.10
C PHE A 10 10.41 -31.59 32.50
N PRO A 11 11.39 -30.72 32.79
CA PRO A 11 11.13 -29.31 32.72
C PRO A 11 10.70 -29.05 31.28
N ILE A 12 9.41 -28.81 31.06
CA ILE A 12 8.93 -28.18 29.83
C ILE A 12 9.64 -26.84 29.87
N GLY A 13 10.75 -26.76 29.13
CA GLY A 13 11.49 -25.52 28.98
C GLY A 13 10.48 -24.47 28.55
N GLU A 14 10.27 -23.48 29.41
CA GLU A 14 9.71 -22.18 29.05
C GLU A 14 10.67 -21.56 28.04
N HIS A 15 10.61 -22.04 26.81
CA HIS A 15 11.35 -21.48 25.70
C HIS A 15 10.38 -21.18 24.56
N ASP A 16 10.31 -19.87 24.28
CA ASP A 16 9.92 -19.26 23.01
C ASP A 16 8.42 -19.20 22.67
N GLN A 17 7.61 -18.62 23.56
CA GLN A 17 6.34 -17.99 23.16
C GLN A 17 6.32 -16.46 23.33
N ALA A 18 7.45 -15.84 23.67
CA ALA A 18 7.55 -14.38 23.91
C ALA A 18 8.43 -13.64 22.88
N GLN A 19 8.48 -14.10 21.63
CA GLN A 19 9.12 -13.36 20.52
C GLN A 19 8.15 -13.18 19.34
N MET A 20 6.87 -12.92 19.62
CA MET A 20 5.94 -12.46 18.59
C MET A 20 5.86 -10.93 18.65
N ASP A 21 6.40 -10.30 17.60
CA ASP A 21 6.05 -8.99 17.05
C ASP A 21 6.24 -7.73 17.90
N GLU A 22 7.49 -7.39 18.19
CA GLU A 22 7.92 -5.97 18.29
C GLU A 22 8.28 -5.38 16.91
N ARG A 23 7.86 -6.00 15.80
CA ARG A 23 8.09 -5.44 14.47
C ARG A 23 7.03 -4.38 14.19
N ASP A 24 7.43 -3.12 14.19
CA ASP A 24 6.56 -2.00 13.81
C ASP A 24 5.88 -2.30 12.46
N PRO A 25 4.55 -2.42 12.39
CA PRO A 25 3.84 -2.71 11.15
C PRO A 25 4.09 -1.66 10.06
N ARG A 26 4.36 -0.40 10.43
CA ARG A 26 4.74 0.65 9.48
C ARG A 26 6.04 0.29 8.76
N SER A 27 7.05 -0.16 9.50
CA SER A 27 8.33 -0.58 8.93
C SER A 27 8.20 -1.76 7.96
N GLY A 28 7.20 -2.61 8.16
CA GLY A 28 6.85 -3.69 7.22
C GLY A 28 6.32 -3.13 5.90
N HIS A 29 5.31 -2.26 5.97
CA HIS A 29 4.69 -1.66 4.78
C HIS A 29 5.63 -0.73 4.02
N GLU A 30 6.49 0.02 4.70
CA GLU A 30 7.53 0.85 4.06
C GLU A 30 8.54 0.00 3.29
N ALA A 31 8.95 -1.15 3.86
CA ALA A 31 9.86 -2.07 3.18
C ALA A 31 9.19 -2.75 1.97
N GLU A 32 7.92 -3.12 2.09
CA GLU A 32 7.11 -3.65 0.99
C GLU A 32 6.95 -2.63 -0.13
N ASP A 33 6.63 -1.37 0.20
CA ASP A 33 6.52 -0.29 -0.76
C ASP A 33 7.85 -0.03 -1.47
N ALA A 34 8.96 0.02 -0.73
CA ALA A 34 10.28 0.22 -1.32
C ALA A 34 10.66 -0.90 -2.30
N ALA A 35 10.32 -2.15 -1.97
CA ALA A 35 10.52 -3.30 -2.86
C ALA A 35 9.65 -3.19 -4.12
N GLU A 36 8.40 -2.77 -3.97
CA GLU A 36 7.43 -2.61 -5.04
C GLU A 36 7.78 -1.44 -5.97
N GLN A 37 8.18 -0.29 -5.42
CA GLN A 37 8.73 0.83 -6.19
C GLN A 37 9.98 0.42 -6.99
N SER A 38 10.86 -0.40 -6.38
CA SER A 38 12.06 -0.92 -7.06
C SER A 38 11.69 -1.83 -8.24
N ARG A 39 10.70 -2.70 -8.07
CA ARG A 39 10.17 -3.56 -9.15
C ARG A 39 9.56 -2.73 -10.28
N ALA A 40 8.70 -1.78 -9.94
CA ALA A 40 8.03 -0.91 -10.90
C ALA A 40 9.02 -0.03 -11.68
N SER A 41 10.07 0.47 -11.02
CA SER A 41 11.13 1.24 -11.67
C SER A 41 11.86 0.41 -12.74
N ARG A 42 12.24 -0.83 -12.40
CA ARG A 42 12.86 -1.75 -13.36
C ARG A 42 11.94 -2.08 -14.54
N TYR A 43 10.65 -2.25 -14.27
CA TYR A 43 9.66 -2.46 -15.33
C TYR A 43 9.53 -1.23 -16.24
N LEU A 44 9.54 -0.03 -15.67
CA LEU A 44 9.49 1.23 -16.43
C LEU A 44 10.71 1.40 -17.34
N GLU A 45 11.90 1.01 -16.88
CA GLU A 45 13.11 0.98 -17.70
C GLU A 45 12.99 -0.05 -18.84
N ALA A 46 12.39 -1.21 -18.57
CA ALA A 46 12.23 -2.29 -19.54
C ALA A 46 11.17 -2.01 -20.62
N LEU A 47 10.18 -1.14 -20.35
CA LEU A 47 9.10 -0.78 -21.28
C LEU A 47 9.60 -0.18 -22.60
N GLY A 48 10.79 0.43 -22.61
CA GLY A 48 11.30 1.17 -23.75
C GLY A 48 10.61 2.52 -23.94
N ALA A 49 11.30 3.46 -24.60
CA ALA A 49 10.87 4.86 -24.65
C ALA A 49 9.54 5.07 -25.40
N GLU A 50 9.29 4.30 -26.47
CA GLU A 50 8.09 4.46 -27.31
C GLU A 50 6.82 4.03 -26.57
N GLU A 51 6.82 2.83 -25.97
CA GLU A 51 5.67 2.33 -25.23
C GLU A 51 5.43 3.16 -23.96
N ARG A 52 6.50 3.61 -23.29
CA ARG A 52 6.39 4.56 -22.18
C ARG A 52 5.69 5.84 -22.62
N ALA A 53 6.15 6.47 -23.71
CA ALA A 53 5.53 7.69 -24.22
C ALA A 53 4.06 7.48 -24.62
N ARG A 54 3.73 6.33 -25.21
CA ARG A 54 2.34 5.98 -25.56
C ARG A 54 1.44 5.93 -24.31
N ARG A 55 1.93 5.37 -23.20
CA ARG A 55 1.18 5.31 -21.93
C ARG A 55 1.06 6.68 -21.27
N GLU A 56 2.13 7.47 -21.26
CA GLU A 56 2.17 8.80 -20.64
C GLU A 56 1.25 9.82 -21.34
N GLN A 57 0.94 9.62 -22.61
CA GLN A 57 0.02 10.48 -23.38
C GLN A 57 -1.46 10.26 -23.04
N ILE A 58 -1.80 9.21 -22.30
CA ILE A 58 -3.20 8.90 -21.96
C ILE A 58 -3.64 9.76 -20.78
N ASN A 59 -4.78 10.45 -20.95
CA ASN A 59 -5.44 11.14 -19.85
C ASN A 59 -6.27 10.15 -19.02
N TYR A 60 -5.61 9.48 -18.06
CA TYR A 60 -6.27 8.50 -17.19
C TYR A 60 -7.36 9.12 -16.32
N VAL A 61 -7.25 10.41 -15.98
CA VAL A 61 -8.30 11.13 -15.26
C VAL A 61 -9.57 11.13 -16.11
N GLU A 62 -9.51 11.53 -17.37
CA GLU A 62 -10.69 11.52 -18.25
C GLU A 62 -11.21 10.09 -18.52
N GLN A 63 -10.31 9.12 -18.64
CA GLN A 63 -10.67 7.73 -18.91
C GLN A 63 -11.38 7.05 -17.73
N TYR A 64 -11.00 7.38 -16.50
CA TYR A 64 -11.47 6.68 -15.29
C TYR A 64 -12.29 7.55 -14.33
N SER A 65 -12.35 8.87 -14.53
CA SER A 65 -13.24 9.73 -13.72
C SER A 65 -14.68 9.54 -14.14
N LEU A 66 -15.41 8.74 -13.38
CA LEU A 66 -16.86 8.83 -13.35
C LEU A 66 -17.23 9.99 -12.42
N THR A 67 -17.88 11.02 -12.95
CA THR A 67 -18.36 12.15 -12.13
C THR A 67 -19.39 11.64 -11.12
N PRO A 68 -19.13 11.72 -9.79
CA PRO A 68 -20.09 11.24 -8.80
C PRO A 68 -21.31 12.14 -8.77
N ARG A 69 -22.52 11.58 -8.79
CA ARG A 69 -23.77 12.34 -8.62
C ARG A 69 -24.22 12.37 -7.16
N SER A 70 -23.63 11.55 -6.28
CA SER A 70 -23.95 11.47 -4.86
C SER A 70 -22.78 11.03 -3.99
N TRP A 71 -22.91 11.24 -2.66
CA TRP A 71 -21.96 10.75 -1.66
C TRP A 71 -21.88 9.22 -1.60
N ALA A 72 -22.97 8.51 -1.88
CA ALA A 72 -22.99 7.05 -1.88
C ALA A 72 -22.20 6.46 -3.06
N GLU A 73 -22.26 7.10 -4.23
CA GLU A 73 -21.48 6.67 -5.40
C GLU A 73 -19.97 6.89 -5.22
N ARG A 74 -19.56 7.84 -4.37
CA ARG A 74 -18.15 8.12 -4.08
C ARG A 74 -17.37 6.91 -3.54
N LYS A 75 -18.01 6.01 -2.79
CA LYS A 75 -17.40 4.76 -2.29
C LYS A 75 -17.16 3.70 -3.37
N GLU A 76 -17.86 3.77 -4.50
CA GLU A 76 -17.71 2.82 -5.61
C GLU A 76 -16.84 3.39 -6.75
N HIS A 77 -16.30 4.60 -6.61
CA HIS A 77 -15.58 5.27 -7.68
C HIS A 77 -14.08 4.99 -7.66
N LEU A 78 -13.56 4.73 -8.86
CA LEU A 78 -12.13 4.74 -9.14
C LEU A 78 -11.62 6.18 -9.10
N ALA A 79 -10.66 6.42 -8.23
CA ALA A 79 -9.86 7.63 -8.15
C ALA A 79 -8.61 7.50 -9.02
N VAL A 80 -8.13 8.64 -9.52
CA VAL A 80 -6.88 8.74 -10.27
C VAL A 80 -5.95 9.74 -9.62
N GLY A 81 -4.80 9.24 -9.17
CA GLY A 81 -3.77 10.04 -8.51
C GLY A 81 -2.41 9.89 -9.16
N GLU A 82 -1.45 10.58 -8.56
CA GLU A 82 -0.07 10.56 -8.99
C GLU A 82 0.64 9.29 -8.51
N CYS A 83 1.38 8.66 -9.42
CA CYS A 83 2.22 7.52 -9.10
C CYS A 83 3.59 8.00 -8.57
N PRO A 84 4.04 7.52 -7.40
CA PRO A 84 5.32 7.94 -6.81
C PRO A 84 6.55 7.49 -7.62
N VAL A 85 6.39 6.49 -8.50
CA VAL A 85 7.48 5.93 -9.31
C VAL A 85 7.68 6.70 -10.62
N CYS A 86 6.61 6.91 -11.39
CA CYS A 86 6.71 7.53 -12.71
C CYS A 86 6.28 9.00 -12.75
N GLY A 87 5.70 9.54 -11.67
CA GLY A 87 5.21 10.93 -11.58
C GLY A 87 3.96 11.21 -12.41
N ASN A 88 3.41 10.23 -13.12
CA ASN A 88 2.22 10.43 -13.93
C ASN A 88 0.95 10.27 -13.10
N ARG A 89 -0.11 11.01 -13.47
CA ARG A 89 -1.47 10.83 -12.93
C ARG A 89 -2.12 9.57 -13.51
N SER A 90 -1.59 8.42 -13.13
CA SER A 90 -1.95 7.11 -13.69
C SER A 90 -2.13 6.04 -12.63
N LEU A 91 -2.07 6.39 -11.34
CA LEU A 91 -2.41 5.49 -10.24
C LEU A 91 -3.92 5.44 -10.12
N VAL A 92 -4.51 4.32 -10.53
CA VAL A 92 -5.97 4.11 -10.58
C VAL A 92 -6.37 3.11 -9.52
N GLY A 93 -7.37 3.44 -8.71
CA GLY A 93 -7.89 2.55 -7.68
C GLY A 93 -8.90 3.23 -6.78
N SER A 94 -9.18 2.67 -5.62
CA SER A 94 -10.16 3.24 -4.68
C SER A 94 -9.48 4.17 -3.67
N HIS A 95 -10.24 5.08 -3.08
CA HIS A 95 -9.79 5.79 -1.88
C HIS A 95 -9.62 4.81 -0.72
N CYS A 96 -8.68 5.10 0.18
CA CYS A 96 -8.65 4.43 1.47
C CYS A 96 -9.91 4.79 2.26
N ASP A 97 -10.67 3.77 2.69
CA ASP A 97 -11.98 3.92 3.35
C ASP A 97 -11.92 4.55 4.76
N ASP A 98 -10.74 4.94 5.23
CA ASP A 98 -10.58 5.59 6.52
C ASP A 98 -11.06 7.04 6.48
N GLU A 99 -12.08 7.34 7.29
CA GLU A 99 -12.71 8.67 7.40
C GLU A 99 -11.72 9.82 7.74
N GLN A 100 -10.52 9.49 8.23
CA GLN A 100 -9.44 10.45 8.52
C GLN A 100 -8.40 10.60 7.39
N TYR A 101 -8.36 9.65 6.46
CA TYR A 101 -7.25 9.44 5.51
C TYR A 101 -7.70 9.28 4.05
N ASP A 102 -8.97 9.63 3.76
CA ASP A 102 -9.75 9.53 2.51
C ASP A 102 -9.11 10.16 1.25
N GLU A 103 -7.89 10.70 1.36
CA GLU A 103 -7.17 11.34 0.26
C GLU A 103 -6.14 10.44 -0.42
N THR A 104 -5.83 9.27 0.15
CA THR A 104 -4.81 8.37 -0.41
C THR A 104 -5.44 7.23 -1.21
N ILE A 105 -4.96 7.04 -2.44
CA ILE A 105 -5.45 6.02 -3.37
C ILE A 105 -4.73 4.70 -3.14
N ILE A 106 -5.51 3.62 -2.99
CA ILE A 106 -5.09 2.22 -3.02
C ILE A 106 -5.34 1.70 -4.42
N GLY A 107 -4.31 1.19 -5.12
CA GLY A 107 -4.50 0.80 -6.50
C GLY A 107 -3.21 0.55 -7.27
N HIS A 108 -3.31 0.60 -8.59
CA HIS A 108 -2.19 0.27 -9.47
C HIS A 108 -1.94 1.35 -10.52
N CYS A 109 -0.68 1.55 -10.87
CA CYS A 109 -0.27 2.50 -11.88
C CYS A 109 -0.34 1.85 -13.26
N ILE A 110 -1.12 2.43 -14.17
CA ILE A 110 -1.26 1.90 -15.54
C ILE A 110 0.03 2.04 -16.36
N VAL A 111 0.89 3.00 -16.01
CA VAL A 111 2.15 3.26 -16.73
C VAL A 111 3.24 2.26 -16.32
N CYS A 112 3.65 2.27 -15.05
CA CYS A 112 4.77 1.49 -14.53
C CYS A 112 4.37 0.24 -13.73
N SER A 113 3.07 -0.05 -13.66
CA SER A 113 2.53 -1.21 -12.93
C SER A 113 2.82 -1.23 -11.43
N TYR A 114 3.26 -0.11 -10.84
CA TYR A 114 3.39 0.04 -9.38
C TYR A 114 2.05 -0.21 -8.68
N GLU A 115 2.06 -1.01 -7.62
CA GLU A 115 0.90 -1.29 -6.77
C GLU A 115 1.05 -0.62 -5.40
N ARG A 116 0.05 0.16 -4.99
CA ARG A 116 -0.08 0.65 -3.62
C ARG A 116 -1.11 -0.19 -2.89
N THR A 117 -0.66 -0.92 -1.87
CA THR A 117 -1.52 -1.70 -0.98
C THR A 117 -2.19 -0.81 0.07
N VAL A 118 -3.17 -1.36 0.79
CA VAL A 118 -3.88 -0.66 1.87
C VAL A 118 -2.89 -0.15 2.93
N GLY A 119 -2.03 -1.02 3.47
CA GLY A 119 -1.08 -0.63 4.52
C GLY A 119 -0.10 0.46 4.08
N VAL A 120 0.31 0.48 2.81
CA VAL A 120 1.14 1.55 2.25
C VAL A 120 0.35 2.85 2.11
N ALA A 121 -0.91 2.77 1.69
CA ALA A 121 -1.78 3.94 1.63
C ALA A 121 -2.02 4.55 3.02
N ASP A 122 -2.17 3.73 4.06
CA ASP A 122 -2.37 4.19 5.44
C ASP A 122 -1.12 4.89 5.99
N VAL A 123 0.07 4.34 5.72
CA VAL A 123 1.35 4.98 6.05
C VAL A 123 1.46 6.32 5.34
N ALA A 124 1.25 6.36 4.02
CA ALA A 124 1.34 7.59 3.23
C ALA A 124 0.32 8.65 3.69
N ALA A 125 -0.90 8.25 4.03
CA ALA A 125 -1.92 9.16 4.54
C ALA A 125 -1.53 9.73 5.92
N SER A 126 -0.96 8.90 6.79
CA SER A 126 -0.43 9.34 8.08
C SER A 126 0.66 10.40 7.90
N ASP A 127 1.56 10.20 6.96
CA ASP A 127 2.66 11.12 6.68
C ASP A 127 2.16 12.46 6.13
N ILE A 128 1.15 12.44 5.26
CA ILE A 128 0.47 13.64 4.76
C ILE A 128 -0.15 14.44 5.92
N GLN A 129 -0.84 13.77 6.85
CA GLN A 129 -1.46 14.46 7.99
C GLN A 129 -0.41 15.02 8.96
N LEU A 130 0.69 14.30 9.18
CA LEU A 130 1.81 14.77 9.99
C LEU A 130 2.43 16.03 9.36
N GLN A 131 2.68 16.03 8.05
CA GLN A 131 3.21 17.19 7.35
C GLN A 131 2.27 18.40 7.47
N ARG A 132 0.95 18.19 7.31
CA ARG A 132 -0.06 19.24 7.52
C ARG A 132 -0.08 19.78 8.93
N ALA A 133 0.18 18.95 9.93
CA ALA A 133 0.26 19.40 11.32
C ALA A 133 1.49 20.28 11.52
N ILE A 134 2.64 19.89 10.98
CA ILE A 134 3.89 20.67 11.01
C ILE A 134 3.71 22.02 10.30
N ASP A 135 3.09 22.04 9.13
CA ASP A 135 2.91 23.27 8.33
C ASP A 135 1.92 24.28 8.95
N ARG A 136 1.14 23.87 9.96
CA ARG A 136 0.17 24.73 10.66
C ARG A 136 0.75 25.45 11.89
N ASP A 137 1.89 24.99 12.40
CA ASP A 137 2.62 25.60 13.52
C ASP A 137 3.60 26.69 13.03
#